data_AF-A0A915HHT7-F1
#
_entry.id   AF-A0A915HHT7-F1
#
_cell.length_a   1.000
_cell.length_b   1.000
_cell.length_c   1.000
_cell.angle_alpha   90.00
_cell.angle_beta   90.00
_cell.angle_gamma   90.00
#
_symmetry.space_group_name_H-M   'P 1'
#
loop_
_entity.id
_entity.type
_entity.pdbx_description
1 polymer ?
#
loop_
_entity_poly.entity_id
_entity_poly.type
_entity_poly.pdbx_seq_one_letter_code
_entity_poly.pdbx_strand_id
1 'polypeptide(L)'
;MVLKPLEFSDCLTDNPWFRQNIAEHENALEKSYKTIKLLENQCREMISAAHKRIFVHYRKSRIFSDLVRLDDASCLILRQVEGDIYS
;
A
#
# COMPACT_ATOMS: atom_id res chain seq x y z
N MET A 1 22.90 -2.65 17.14
CA MET A 1 23.21 -2.40 18.57
C MET A 1 22.94 -3.69 19.30
N VAL A 2 23.90 -4.20 20.07
CA VAL A 2 23.69 -5.37 20.94
C VAL A 2 23.45 -4.81 22.34
N LEU A 3 22.23 -4.97 22.84
CA LEU A 3 21.88 -4.58 24.21
C LEU A 3 22.53 -5.57 25.18
N LYS A 4 23.01 -5.07 26.31
CA LYS A 4 23.57 -5.94 27.33
C LYS A 4 22.45 -6.68 28.08
N PRO A 5 22.71 -7.93 28.50
CA PRO A 5 21.73 -8.70 29.27
C PRO A 5 21.42 -8.00 30.59
N LEU A 6 20.16 -8.07 31.01
CA LEU A 6 19.71 -7.58 32.31
C LEU A 6 19.74 -8.76 33.28
N GLU A 7 20.63 -8.70 34.27
CA GLU A 7 20.76 -9.73 35.29
C GLU A 7 19.92 -9.40 36.53
N PHE A 8 19.29 -10.43 37.10
CA PHE A 8 18.45 -10.26 38.30
C PHE A 8 19.25 -9.83 39.54
N SER A 9 20.51 -10.24 39.64
CA SER A 9 21.41 -9.82 40.73
C SER A 9 21.61 -8.30 40.73
N ASP A 10 21.78 -7.71 39.54
CA ASP A 10 22.05 -6.28 39.39
C ASP A 10 20.80 -5.45 39.67
N CYS A 11 19.62 -6.02 39.40
CA CYS A 11 18.33 -5.46 39.78
C CYS A 11 18.18 -5.30 41.29
N LEU A 12 18.58 -6.31 42.08
CA LEU A 12 18.51 -6.26 43.54
C LEU A 12 19.42 -5.18 44.14
N THR A 13 20.57 -4.94 43.52
CA THR A 13 21.53 -3.93 43.96
C THR A 13 21.23 -2.53 43.46
N ASP A 14 20.34 -2.39 42.48
CA ASP A 14 19.94 -1.11 41.87
C ASP A 14 21.13 -0.21 41.50
N ASN A 15 22.16 -0.82 40.92
CA ASN A 15 23.37 -0.09 40.51
C ASN A 15 23.02 0.95 39.43
N PRO A 16 23.56 2.19 39.47
CA PRO A 16 23.39 3.19 38.42
C PRO A 16 23.56 2.67 36.98
N TRP A 17 24.46 1.71 36.78
CA TRP A 17 24.70 1.11 35.47
C TRP A 17 23.55 0.21 34.99
N PHE A 18 22.88 -0.49 35.91
CA PHE A 18 21.68 -1.28 35.61
C PHE A 18 20.53 -0.38 35.17
N ARG A 19 20.34 0.77 35.83
CA ARG A 19 19.35 1.78 35.43
C ARG A 19 19.61 2.32 34.03
N GLN A 20 20.88 2.55 33.68
CA GLN A 20 21.25 2.98 32.34
C GLN A 20 20.90 1.92 31.30
N ASN A 21 21.19 0.64 31.57
CA ASN A 21 20.83 -0.45 30.66
C ASN A 21 19.31 -0.52 30.46
N ILE A 22 18.51 -0.39 31.53
CA ILE A 22 17.04 -0.33 31.41
C ILE A 22 16.62 0.79 30.47
N ALA A 23 17.15 2.01 30.65
CA ALA A 23 16.82 3.14 29.79
C ALA A 23 17.20 2.90 28.32
N GLU A 24 18.33 2.22 28.07
CA GLU A 24 18.73 1.82 26.71
C GLU A 24 17.76 0.79 26.10
N HIS A 25 17.30 -0.18 26.90
CA HIS A 25 16.28 -1.16 26.48
C HIS A 25 14.93 -0.48 26.19
N GLU A 26 14.46 0.42 27.04
CA GLU A 26 13.22 1.19 26.84
C GLU A 26 13.27 2.01 25.55
N ASN A 27 14.40 2.69 25.29
CA ASN A 27 14.60 3.46 24.06
C ASN A 27 14.63 2.55 22.82
N ALA A 28 15.27 1.38 22.91
CA ALA A 28 15.28 0.41 21.82
C ALA A 28 13.89 -0.14 21.52
N LEU A 29 13.08 -0.38 22.56
CA LEU A 29 11.67 -0.78 22.42
C LEU A 29 10.84 0.32 21.77
N GLU A 30 10.97 1.56 22.23
CA GLU A 30 10.24 2.70 21.66
C GLU A 30 10.57 2.89 20.17
N LYS A 31 11.86 2.83 19.81
CA LYS A 31 12.31 2.89 18.41
C LYS A 31 11.73 1.75 17.58
N SER A 32 11.82 0.53 18.09
CA SER A 32 11.29 -0.66 17.38
C SER A 32 9.79 -0.54 17.16
N TYR A 33 9.04 -0.09 18.17
CA TYR A 33 7.61 0.14 18.05
C TYR A 33 7.27 1.18 16.96
N LYS A 34 7.98 2.32 16.94
CA LYS A 34 7.82 3.35 15.90
C LYS A 34 8.11 2.79 14.51
N THR A 35 9.18 2.01 14.36
CA THR A 35 9.53 1.37 13.08
C THR A 35 8.45 0.39 12.63
N ILE A 36 7.94 -0.46 13.54
CA ILE A 36 6.86 -1.40 13.23
C ILE A 36 5.62 -0.65 12.77
N LYS A 37 5.24 0.43 13.45
CA LYS A 37 4.07 1.24 13.07
C LYS A 37 4.24 1.95 11.74
N LEU A 38 5.44 2.45 11.45
CA LEU A 38 5.75 3.03 10.16
C LEU A 38 5.62 1.98 9.03
N LEU A 39 6.19 0.79 9.23
CA LEU A 39 6.08 -0.31 8.27
C LEU A 39 4.62 -0.74 8.06
N GLU A 40 3.83 -0.82 9.13
CA GLU A 40 2.40 -1.12 9.05
C GLU A 40 1.68 -0.10 8.15
N ASN A 41 1.89 1.19 8.38
CA ASN A 41 1.28 2.25 7.60
C ASN A 41 1.71 2.22 6.14
N GLN A 42 3.01 2.06 5.87
CA GLN A 42 3.54 1.96 4.51
C GLN A 42 2.94 0.78 3.75
N CYS A 43 2.78 -0.37 4.40
CA CYS A 43 2.11 -1.53 3.79
C CYS A 43 0.65 -1.23 3.45
N ARG A 44 -0.10 -0.58 4.34
CA ARG A 44 -1.50 -0.19 4.10
C ARG A 44 -1.62 0.79 2.93
N GLU A 45 -0.75 1.80 2.89
CA GLU A 45 -0.68 2.77 1.80
C GLU A 45 -0.36 2.10 0.46
N MET A 46 0.60 1.17 0.45
CA MET A 46 0.96 0.41 -0.75
C MET A 46 -0.21 -0.43 -1.28
N ILE A 47 -0.92 -1.14 -0.40
CA ILE A 47 -2.12 -1.91 -0.76
C ILE A 47 -3.21 -0.99 -1.31
N SER A 48 -3.47 0.15 -0.65
CA SER A 48 -4.44 1.13 -1.10
C SER A 48 -4.10 1.70 -2.49
N ALA A 49 -2.83 2.05 -2.71
CA ALA A 49 -2.34 2.51 -4.01
C ALA A 49 -2.47 1.42 -5.09
N ALA A 50 -2.14 0.17 -4.77
CA ALA A 50 -2.31 -0.96 -5.68
C ALA A 50 -3.78 -1.17 -6.05
N HIS A 51 -4.70 -1.18 -5.08
CA HIS A 51 -6.13 -1.27 -5.33
C HIS A 51 -6.65 -0.12 -6.19
N LYS A 52 -6.22 1.11 -5.92
CA LYS A 52 -6.57 2.27 -6.75
C LYS A 52 -6.09 2.12 -8.19
N ARG A 53 -4.84 1.68 -8.40
CA ARG A 53 -4.30 1.44 -9.74
C ARG A 53 -5.06 0.35 -10.48
N ILE A 54 -5.38 -0.76 -9.80
CA ILE A 54 -6.20 -1.85 -10.35
C ILE A 54 -7.58 -1.31 -10.74
N PHE A 55 -8.27 -0.61 -9.84
CA PHE A 55 -9.59 -0.02 -10.12
C PHE A 55 -9.56 0.93 -11.33
N VAL A 56 -8.57 1.82 -11.41
CA VAL A 56 -8.39 2.73 -12.56
C VAL A 56 -8.10 1.95 -13.84
N HIS A 57 -7.28 0.90 -13.78
CA HIS A 57 -7.00 0.06 -14.93
C HIS A 57 -8.26 -0.66 -15.44
N TYR A 58 -9.02 -1.31 -14.55
CA TYR A 58 -10.31 -1.92 -14.89
C TYR A 58 -11.30 -0.90 -15.47
N ARG A 59 -11.35 0.31 -14.93
CA ARG A 59 -12.23 1.38 -15.42
C ARG A 59 -11.80 1.88 -16.81
N LYS A 60 -10.50 2.03 -17.06
CA LYS A 60 -9.96 2.35 -18.39
C LYS A 60 -10.25 1.25 -19.41
N SER A 61 -10.09 -0.02 -19.05
CA SER A 61 -10.40 -1.14 -19.94
C SER A 61 -11.88 -1.23 -20.31
N ARG A 62 -12.78 -0.93 -19.36
CA ARG A 62 -14.23 -0.88 -19.63
C ARG A 62 -14.62 0.32 -20.52
N ILE A 63 -14.12 1.51 -20.23
CA ILE A 63 -14.37 2.68 -21.09
C ILE A 63 -13.80 2.47 -22.49
N PHE A 64 -12.63 1.85 -22.62
CA PHE A 64 -12.05 1.51 -23.92
C PHE A 64 -12.93 0.48 -24.66
N SER A 65 -13.41 -0.57 -23.99
CA SER A 65 -14.33 -1.52 -24.63
C SER A 65 -15.67 -0.88 -25.03
N ASP A 66 -16.18 0.05 -24.22
CA ASP A 66 -17.42 0.77 -24.51
C ASP A 66 -17.22 1.74 -25.69
N LEU A 67 -16.04 2.38 -25.80
CA LEU A 67 -15.69 3.24 -26.92
C LEU A 67 -15.51 2.46 -28.23
N VAL A 68 -14.84 1.30 -28.19
CA VAL A 68 -14.71 0.41 -29.35
C VAL A 68 -16.08 -0.04 -29.86
N ARG A 69 -17.01 -0.39 -28.96
CA ARG A 69 -18.38 -0.78 -29.34
C ARG A 69 -19.18 0.37 -29.97
N LEU A 70 -18.94 1.61 -29.53
CA LEU A 70 -19.58 2.78 -30.12
C LEU A 70 -19.05 3.07 -31.53
N ASP A 71 -17.74 2.90 -31.76
CA ASP A 71 -17.11 3.06 -33.08
C ASP A 71 -17.64 2.02 -34.09
N ASP A 72 -17.73 0.75 -33.68
CA ASP A 72 -18.31 -0.34 -34.49
C ASP A 72 -19.80 -0.09 -34.81
N ALA A 73 -20.58 0.42 -33.85
CA ALA A 73 -21.99 0.75 -34.06
C ALA A 73 -22.18 1.94 -35.01
N SER A 74 -21.31 2.95 -34.94
CA SER A 74 -21.30 4.08 -35.87
C SER A 74 -20.97 3.64 -37.30
N CYS A 75 -20.01 2.71 -37.48
CA CYS A 75 -19.70 2.13 -38.78
C CYS A 75 -20.87 1.32 -39.38
N LEU A 76 -21.68 0.64 -38.56
CA LEU A 76 -22.87 -0.09 -39.02
C LEU A 76 -23.99 0.85 -39.48
N ILE A 77 -24.21 1.97 -38.77
CA ILE A 77 -25.23 2.96 -39.15
C ILE A 77 -24.86 3.66 -40.48
N LEU A 78 -23.58 3.99 -40.69
CA LEU A 78 -23.14 4.58 -41.96
C LEU A 78 -23.34 3.62 -43.15
N ARG A 79 -23.12 2.31 -42.95
CA ARG A 79 -23.36 1.29 -43.99
C ARG A 79 -24.84 1.11 -44.34
N GLN A 80 -25.74 1.25 -43.36
CA GLN A 80 -27.17 1.19 -43.60
C GLN A 80 -27.65 2.40 -44.42
N VAL A 81 -27.15 3.60 -44.08
CA VAL A 81 -27.49 4.85 -44.81
C VAL A 81 -26.92 4.85 -46.23
N GLU A 82 -25.72 4.30 -46.46
CA GLU A 82 -25.18 4.15 -47.82
C GLU A 82 -25.91 3.08 -48.64
N GLY A 83 -26.44 2.02 -48.01
CA GLY A 83 -27.25 1.00 -48.68
C GLY A 83 -28.61 1.49 -49.14
N ASP A 84 -29.22 2.44 -48.43
CA ASP A 84 -30.54 2.99 -48.74
C ASP A 84 -30.50 4.12 -49.80
N ILE A 85 -29.31 4.64 -50.15
CA ILE A 85 -29.13 5.67 -51.19
C ILE A 85 -28.93 5.06 -52.60
N TYR A 86 -28.51 3.80 -52.70
CA TYR A 86 -28.23 3.11 -53.97
C TYR A 86 -29.26 2.03 -54.36
N SER A 87 -30.45 2.02 -53.73
CA SER A 87 -31.56 1.13 -54.09
C SER A 87 -32.75 1.86 -54.71
#